data_AF-A0A918K4V6-F1
#
_entry.id   AF-A0A918K4V6-F1
#
_cell.length_a   1.000
_cell.length_b   1.000
_cell.length_c   1.000
_cell.angle_alpha   90.00
_cell.angle_beta   90.00
_cell.angle_gamma   90.00
#
_symmetry.space_group_name_H-M   'P 1'
#
loop_
_entity.id
_entity.type
_entity.pdbx_description
1 polymer ?
#
loop_
_entity_poly.entity_id
_entity_poly.type
_entity_poly.pdbx_seq_one_letter_code
_entity_poly.pdbx_strand_id
1 'polypeptide(L)'
;MKAKIQWAGEKAFSYESNSGHRGFVDGAAKEGGDSRGPSPMELILCGLGGCTSYDVVNILRKSRQDVVDCVAQLDAERSDSVPAVFTKIHIHFVVTGHSLKPSQVERAVKLSAEKYCSASLMLERGGVEISHSFEIVEAD
;
A
#
# COMPACT_ATOMS: atom_id res chain seq x y z
N MET A 1 18.31 -7.27 0.31
CA MET A 1 17.45 -6.99 -0.86
C MET A 1 18.24 -6.18 -1.87
N LYS A 2 18.12 -6.46 -3.16
CA LYS A 2 18.71 -5.66 -4.26
C LYS A 2 17.61 -5.28 -5.25
N ALA A 3 17.75 -4.15 -5.91
CA ALA A 3 16.94 -3.77 -7.06
C ALA A 3 17.84 -3.04 -8.07
N LYS A 4 17.57 -3.21 -9.35
CA LYS A 4 18.24 -2.47 -10.43
C LYS A 4 17.23 -1.51 -11.04
N ILE A 5 17.60 -0.24 -11.11
CA ILE A 5 16.80 0.82 -11.74
C ILE A 5 17.58 1.30 -12.96
N GLN A 6 16.90 1.42 -14.10
CA GLN A 6 17.51 1.89 -15.34
C GLN A 6 16.66 2.97 -15.98
N TRP A 7 17.29 4.11 -16.27
CA TRP A 7 16.67 5.21 -17.00
C TRP A 7 16.21 4.73 -18.38
N ALA A 8 14.96 5.07 -18.72
CA ALA A 8 14.26 4.64 -19.92
C ALA A 8 13.92 5.83 -20.84
N GLY A 9 14.61 6.96 -20.67
CA GLY A 9 14.36 8.22 -21.39
C GLY A 9 13.42 9.15 -20.61
N GLU A 10 13.57 10.45 -20.84
CA GLU A 10 12.78 11.51 -20.17
C GLU A 10 12.73 11.33 -18.64
N LYS A 11 11.52 11.31 -18.05
CA LYS A 11 11.27 11.12 -16.62
C LYS A 11 10.93 9.68 -16.25
N ALA A 12 11.25 8.72 -17.11
CA ALA A 12 10.85 7.34 -16.95
C ALA A 12 12.00 6.40 -16.60
N PHE A 13 11.65 5.37 -15.85
CA PHE A 13 12.58 4.37 -15.34
C PHE A 13 11.93 2.99 -15.38
N SER A 14 12.72 2.00 -15.80
CA SER A 14 12.39 0.60 -15.57
C SER A 14 13.07 0.12 -14.28
N TYR A 15 12.47 -0.85 -13.60
CA TYR A 15 13.10 -1.51 -12.46
C TYR A 15 13.03 -3.03 -12.59
N GLU A 16 14.00 -3.71 -12.00
CA GLU A 16 14.00 -5.15 -11.73
C GLU A 16 14.21 -5.37 -10.22
N SER A 17 13.27 -6.06 -9.59
CA SER A 17 13.30 -6.37 -8.16
C SER A 17 14.25 -7.52 -7.85
N ASN A 18 14.53 -7.76 -6.56
CA ASN A 18 15.37 -8.88 -6.11
C ASN A 18 14.86 -10.25 -6.58
N SER A 19 13.54 -10.39 -6.79
CA SER A 19 12.90 -11.62 -7.26
C SER A 19 12.86 -11.73 -8.80
N GLY A 20 13.45 -10.77 -9.52
CA GLY A 20 13.48 -10.74 -10.98
C GLY A 20 12.21 -10.18 -11.63
N HIS A 21 11.25 -9.67 -10.85
CA HIS A 21 10.08 -9.01 -11.41
C HIS A 21 10.44 -7.63 -11.93
N ARG A 22 9.91 -7.30 -13.10
CA ARG A 22 10.14 -6.02 -13.75
C ARG A 22 8.91 -5.14 -13.67
N GLY A 23 9.13 -3.84 -13.61
CA GLY A 23 8.07 -2.85 -13.71
C GLY A 23 8.61 -1.52 -14.21
N PHE A 24 7.74 -0.52 -14.17
CA PHE A 24 7.99 0.78 -14.74
C PHE A 24 7.51 1.88 -13.79
N VAL A 25 8.23 2.99 -13.80
CA VAL A 25 7.91 4.21 -13.06
C VAL A 25 8.07 5.36 -14.04
N ASP A 26 7.10 6.27 -14.06
CA ASP A 26 7.14 7.45 -14.92
C ASP A 26 6.74 8.69 -14.14
N GLY A 27 7.30 9.84 -14.50
CA GLY A 27 6.86 11.11 -13.95
C GLY A 27 5.36 11.32 -14.20
N ALA A 28 4.68 12.01 -13.29
CA ALA A 28 3.29 12.39 -13.56
C ALA A 28 3.23 13.25 -14.84
N ALA A 29 2.17 13.14 -15.64
CA ALA A 29 2.02 13.93 -16.87
C ALA A 29 2.18 15.44 -16.63
N LYS A 30 1.68 15.94 -15.50
CA LYS A 30 1.83 17.35 -15.06
C LYS A 30 3.28 17.77 -14.80
N GLU A 31 4.17 16.80 -14.59
CA GLU A 31 5.60 17.00 -14.41
C GLU A 31 6.36 16.72 -15.71
N GLY A 32 5.70 16.48 -16.85
CA GLY A 32 6.36 16.21 -18.13
C GLY A 32 6.84 14.76 -18.30
N GLY A 33 6.22 13.81 -17.59
CA GLY A 33 6.32 12.39 -17.92
C GLY A 33 5.27 11.97 -18.94
N ASP A 34 5.43 10.79 -19.52
CA ASP A 34 4.49 10.23 -20.50
C ASP A 34 3.37 9.40 -19.84
N SER A 35 3.33 9.40 -18.49
CA SER A 35 2.37 8.62 -17.69
C SER A 35 2.32 7.13 -18.06
N ARG A 36 3.48 6.54 -18.41
CA ARG A 36 3.60 5.11 -18.77
C ARG A 36 3.56 4.16 -17.57
N GLY A 37 3.52 4.70 -16.36
CA GLY A 37 3.48 3.97 -15.10
C GLY A 37 3.21 4.91 -13.93
N PRO A 38 3.08 4.38 -12.71
CA PRO A 38 2.96 5.22 -11.52
C PRO A 38 4.22 6.09 -11.34
N SER A 39 4.05 7.26 -10.75
CA SER A 39 5.15 8.04 -10.21
C SER A 39 5.87 7.29 -9.09
N PRO A 40 7.12 7.66 -8.76
CA PRO A 40 7.84 7.01 -7.66
C PRO A 40 7.07 7.04 -6.34
N MET A 41 6.36 8.15 -6.08
CA MET A 41 5.57 8.31 -4.84
C MET A 41 4.29 7.47 -4.86
N GLU A 42 3.61 7.36 -6.00
CA GLU A 42 2.48 6.43 -6.15
C GLU A 42 2.93 4.98 -5.98
N LEU A 43 4.10 4.62 -6.51
CA LEU A 43 4.64 3.27 -6.32
C LEU A 43 4.93 2.96 -4.84
N ILE A 44 5.42 3.94 -4.08
CA ILE A 44 5.59 3.81 -2.61
C ILE A 44 4.22 3.60 -1.94
N LEU A 45 3.19 4.36 -2.33
CA LEU A 45 1.84 4.23 -1.79
C LEU A 45 1.24 2.85 -2.11
N CYS A 46 1.40 2.36 -3.34
CA CYS A 46 1.01 1.00 -3.72
C CYS A 46 1.77 -0.06 -2.91
N GLY A 47 3.07 0.15 -2.66
CA GLY A 47 3.88 -0.74 -1.83
C GLY A 47 3.41 -0.80 -0.38
N LEU A 48 3.00 0.33 0.19
CA LEU A 48 2.35 0.39 1.51
C LEU A 48 1.04 -0.40 1.51
N GLY A 49 0.15 -0.13 0.56
CA GLY A 49 -1.13 -0.82 0.42
C GLY A 49 -0.95 -2.34 0.31
N GLY A 50 -0.02 -2.79 -0.54
CA GLY A 50 0.31 -4.20 -0.68
C GLY A 50 0.87 -4.83 0.61
N CYS A 51 1.77 -4.14 1.31
CA CYS A 51 2.33 -4.59 2.59
C CYS A 51 1.23 -4.82 3.63
N THR A 52 0.34 -3.85 3.81
CA THR A 52 -0.68 -3.93 4.85
C THR A 52 -1.79 -4.93 4.50
N SER A 53 -2.24 -4.99 3.24
CA SER A 53 -3.23 -5.99 2.81
C SER A 53 -2.70 -7.41 2.93
N TYR A 54 -1.42 -7.63 2.63
CA TYR A 54 -0.78 -8.94 2.81
C TYR A 54 -0.88 -9.41 4.26
N ASP A 55 -0.61 -8.54 5.23
CA ASP A 55 -0.70 -8.88 6.64
C ASP A 55 -2.14 -9.12 7.10
N VAL A 56 -3.09 -8.26 6.70
CA VAL A 56 -4.52 -8.42 7.04
C VAL A 56 -5.04 -9.78 6.57
N VAL A 57 -4.85 -10.13 5.30
CA VAL A 57 -5.28 -11.41 4.73
C VAL A 57 -4.62 -12.58 5.45
N ASN A 58 -3.32 -12.49 5.72
CA ASN A 58 -2.60 -13.56 6.43
C ASN A 58 -3.07 -13.77 7.86
N ILE A 59 -3.36 -12.68 8.60
CA ILE A 59 -3.86 -12.75 9.97
C ILE A 59 -5.26 -13.37 9.99
N LEU A 60 -6.15 -12.92 9.09
CA LEU A 60 -7.51 -13.46 8.98
C LEU A 60 -7.51 -14.97 8.66
N ARG A 61 -6.71 -15.40 7.69
CA ARG A 61 -6.55 -16.83 7.35
C ARG A 61 -6.00 -17.64 8.52
N LYS A 62 -4.99 -17.13 9.24
CA LYS A 62 -4.44 -17.79 10.45
C LYS A 62 -5.48 -17.87 11.58
N SER A 63 -6.36 -16.88 11.69
CA SER A 63 -7.51 -16.87 12.60
C SER A 63 -8.70 -17.72 12.10
N ARG A 64 -8.50 -18.51 11.03
CA ARG A 64 -9.53 -19.39 10.42
C ARG A 64 -10.80 -18.63 10.02
N GLN A 65 -10.65 -17.37 9.62
CA GLN A 65 -11.71 -16.60 8.99
C GLN A 65 -11.72 -16.92 7.48
N ASP A 66 -12.92 -17.07 6.91
CA ASP A 66 -13.10 -17.42 5.50
C ASP A 66 -13.10 -16.17 4.62
N VAL A 67 -11.93 -15.53 4.52
CA VAL A 67 -11.71 -14.32 3.72
C VAL A 67 -11.46 -14.69 2.26
N VAL A 68 -12.24 -14.08 1.36
CA VAL A 68 -12.17 -14.34 -0.09
C VAL A 68 -11.52 -13.17 -0.84
N ASP A 69 -11.67 -11.94 -0.35
CA ASP A 69 -11.06 -10.75 -0.97
C ASP A 69 -10.68 -9.69 0.08
N CYS A 70 -9.74 -8.81 -0.28
CA CYS A 70 -9.34 -7.67 0.52
C CYS A 70 -8.83 -6.54 -0.37
N VAL A 71 -9.62 -5.47 -0.44
CA VAL A 71 -9.26 -4.24 -1.16
C VAL A 71 -8.85 -3.19 -0.13
N ALA A 72 -7.66 -2.60 -0.30
CA ALA A 72 -7.24 -1.43 0.46
C ALA A 72 -7.32 -0.19 -0.44
N GLN A 73 -8.13 0.77 -0.04
CA GLN A 73 -8.26 2.09 -0.67
C GLN A 73 -7.40 3.07 0.13
N LEU A 74 -6.46 3.74 -0.53
CA LEU A 74 -5.49 4.62 0.12
C LEU A 74 -5.67 6.05 -0.38
N ASP A 75 -5.95 6.96 0.55
CA ASP A 75 -5.96 8.40 0.32
C ASP A 75 -4.74 9.01 1.01
N ALA A 76 -3.91 9.71 0.24
CA ALA A 76 -2.65 10.26 0.74
C ALA A 76 -2.54 11.75 0.45
N GLU A 77 -2.19 12.51 1.48
CA GLU A 77 -1.83 13.93 1.38
C GLU A 77 -0.31 14.08 1.33
N ARG A 78 0.16 15.07 0.57
CA ARG A 78 1.57 15.42 0.47
C ARG A 78 1.77 16.89 0.85
N SER A 79 2.92 17.21 1.43
CA SER A 79 3.27 18.59 1.75
C SER A 79 3.45 19.43 0.47
N ASP A 80 3.14 20.73 0.57
CA ASP A 80 3.41 21.70 -0.50
C ASP A 80 4.90 22.12 -0.58
N SER A 81 5.72 21.67 0.36
CA SER A 81 7.16 21.94 0.40
C SER A 81 7.95 21.12 -0.61
N VAL A 82 9.20 21.51 -0.86
CA VAL A 82 10.16 20.71 -1.64
C VAL A 82 11.21 20.15 -0.67
N PRO A 83 11.37 18.81 -0.57
CA PRO A 83 10.59 17.76 -1.26
C PRO A 83 9.17 17.57 -0.70
N ALA A 84 8.21 17.28 -1.58
CA ALA A 84 6.82 17.04 -1.24
C ALA A 84 6.64 15.61 -0.70
N VAL A 85 6.79 15.44 0.60
CA VAL A 85 6.68 14.16 1.31
C VAL A 85 5.22 13.83 1.65
N PHE A 86 4.90 12.57 1.93
CA PHE A 86 3.61 12.23 2.52
C PHE A 86 3.47 12.87 3.90
N THR A 87 2.30 13.43 4.21
CA THR A 87 1.96 14.00 5.52
C THR A 87 0.89 13.19 6.22
N LYS A 88 -0.12 12.73 5.45
CA LYS A 88 -1.21 11.90 5.95
C LYS A 88 -1.52 10.79 4.97
N ILE A 89 -1.86 9.61 5.50
CA ILE A 89 -2.39 8.50 4.71
C ILE A 89 -3.57 7.89 5.46
N HIS A 90 -4.74 7.83 4.82
CA HIS A 90 -5.87 7.04 5.29
C HIS A 90 -5.97 5.75 4.48
N ILE A 91 -6.14 4.62 5.17
CA ILE A 91 -6.29 3.31 4.54
C ILE A 91 -7.66 2.74 4.92
N HIS A 92 -8.57 2.63 3.97
CA HIS A 92 -9.86 1.98 4.14
C HIS A 92 -9.81 0.55 3.58
N PHE A 93 -10.06 -0.44 4.44
CA PHE A 93 -10.09 -1.85 4.06
C PHE A 93 -11.51 -2.33 3.80
N VAL A 94 -11.78 -2.79 2.58
CA VAL A 94 -12.99 -3.54 2.23
C VAL A 94 -12.63 -5.02 2.27
N VAL A 95 -13.11 -5.74 3.27
CA VAL A 95 -12.78 -7.17 3.47
C VAL A 95 -13.99 -8.02 3.14
N THR A 96 -13.85 -8.91 2.16
CA THR A 96 -14.94 -9.76 1.69
C THR A 96 -14.73 -11.19 2.16
N GLY A 97 -15.77 -11.86 2.63
CA GLY A 97 -15.70 -13.26 3.07
C GLY A 97 -17.02 -13.82 3.57
N HIS A 98 -16.99 -15.05 4.06
CA HIS A 98 -18.17 -15.72 4.60
C HIS A 98 -18.19 -15.66 6.13
N SER A 99 -19.25 -15.07 6.70
CA SER A 99 -19.48 -14.98 8.15
C SER A 99 -18.26 -14.47 8.93
N LEU A 100 -17.58 -13.45 8.38
CA LEU A 100 -16.39 -12.86 9.01
C LEU A 100 -16.77 -12.22 10.35
N LYS A 101 -15.99 -12.52 11.39
CA LYS A 101 -16.20 -11.91 12.72
C LYS A 101 -15.64 -10.49 12.71
N PRO A 102 -16.45 -9.44 12.98
CA PRO A 102 -15.98 -8.06 12.96
C PRO A 102 -14.77 -7.80 13.87
N SER A 103 -14.76 -8.40 15.07
CA SER A 103 -13.65 -8.29 16.01
C SER A 103 -12.34 -8.94 15.52
N GLN A 104 -12.42 -9.94 14.64
CA GLN A 104 -11.22 -10.53 14.01
C GLN A 104 -10.70 -9.65 12.88
N VAL A 105 -11.58 -9.01 12.10
CA VAL A 105 -11.20 -8.06 11.05
C VAL A 105 -10.57 -6.81 11.65
N GLU A 106 -11.21 -6.21 12.65
CA GLU A 106 -10.66 -5.06 13.39
C GLU A 106 -9.27 -5.39 13.96
N ARG A 107 -9.13 -6.55 14.60
CA ARG A 107 -7.84 -7.00 15.14
C ARG A 107 -6.79 -7.21 14.06
N ALA A 108 -7.16 -7.75 12.90
CA ALA A 108 -6.24 -7.97 11.79
C ALA A 108 -5.71 -6.64 11.23
N VAL A 109 -6.59 -5.67 11.00
CA VAL A 109 -6.24 -4.32 10.54
C VAL A 109 -5.32 -3.62 11.55
N LYS A 110 -5.70 -3.64 12.84
CA LYS A 110 -4.90 -3.03 13.91
C LYS A 110 -3.50 -3.65 14.00
N LEU A 111 -3.40 -4.97 13.98
CA LEU A 111 -2.11 -5.67 14.05
C LEU A 111 -1.23 -5.42 12.82
N SER A 112 -1.83 -5.30 11.63
CA SER A 112 -1.10 -4.93 10.42
C SER A 112 -0.48 -3.54 10.58
N ALA A 113 -1.29 -2.53 10.94
CA ALA A 113 -0.84 -1.14 11.05
C ALA A 113 0.19 -0.94 12.17
N GLU A 114 -0.06 -1.45 13.37
CA GLU A 114 0.74 -1.10 14.55
C GLU A 114 1.95 -2.03 14.79
N LYS A 115 1.97 -3.21 14.18
CA LYS A 115 2.93 -4.26 14.57
C LYS A 115 3.67 -4.93 13.44
N TYR A 116 3.00 -5.25 12.34
CA TYR A 116 3.57 -6.17 11.34
C TYR A 116 3.98 -5.49 10.03
N CYS A 117 3.22 -4.52 9.50
CA CYS A 117 3.57 -3.94 8.22
C CYS A 117 4.74 -2.97 8.36
N SER A 118 5.92 -3.43 7.94
CA SER A 118 7.16 -2.66 7.98
C SER A 118 7.06 -1.36 7.19
N ALA A 119 6.29 -1.31 6.11
CA ALA A 119 6.09 -0.09 5.33
C ALA A 119 5.35 0.99 6.13
N SER A 120 4.27 0.61 6.83
CA SER A 120 3.50 1.52 7.69
C SER A 120 4.40 2.09 8.79
N LEU A 121 5.10 1.21 9.51
CA LEU A 121 5.99 1.61 10.61
C LEU A 121 7.15 2.51 10.14
N MET A 122 7.71 2.28 8.95
CA MET A 122 8.76 3.16 8.39
C MET A 122 8.21 4.55 8.09
N LEU A 123 7.01 4.65 7.51
CA LEU A 123 6.38 5.93 7.18
C LEU A 123 5.95 6.69 8.44
N GLU A 124 5.33 6.02 9.40
CA GLU A 124 4.97 6.63 10.70
C GLU A 124 6.20 7.17 11.44
N ARG A 125 7.29 6.38 11.49
CA ARG A 125 8.56 6.84 12.07
C ARG A 125 9.20 7.99 11.28
N GLY A 126 8.89 8.09 9.99
CA GLY A 126 9.24 9.23 9.14
C GLY A 126 8.37 10.47 9.39
N GLY A 127 7.36 10.39 10.27
CA GLY A 127 6.48 11.50 10.63
C GLY A 127 5.18 11.56 9.84
N VAL A 128 4.82 10.52 9.08
CA VAL A 128 3.54 10.44 8.37
C VAL A 128 2.43 10.03 9.35
N GLU A 129 1.34 10.79 9.39
CA GLU A 129 0.13 10.39 10.14
C GLU A 129 -0.60 9.31 9.34
N ILE A 130 -0.70 8.09 9.87
CA ILE A 130 -1.42 6.99 9.23
C ILE A 130 -2.67 6.64 10.05
N SER A 131 -3.82 6.59 9.38
CA SER A 131 -5.08 6.18 9.97
C SER A 131 -5.71 5.06 9.14
N HIS A 132 -6.57 4.26 9.77
CA HIS A 132 -7.20 3.11 9.14
C HIS A 132 -8.67 2.98 9.52
N SER A 133 -9.45 2.45 8.59
CA SER A 133 -10.85 2.06 8.80
C SER A 133 -11.13 0.78 8.02
N PHE A 134 -12.27 0.12 8.29
CA PHE A 134 -12.65 -1.07 7.54
C PHE A 134 -14.16 -1.23 7.44
N GLU A 135 -14.57 -1.98 6.42
CA GLU A 135 -15.91 -2.55 6.31
C GLU A 135 -15.82 -4.03 5.91
N ILE A 136 -16.91 -4.76 6.15
CA ILE A 136 -17.03 -6.17 5.83
C ILE A 136 -18.13 -6.33 4.80
N VAL A 137 -17.80 -7.04 3.72
CA VAL A 137 -18.74 -7.44 2.67
C VAL A 137 -18.95 -8.94 2.76
N GLU A 138 -20.20 -9.38 2.83
CA GLU A 138 -20.51 -10.81 2.78
C GLU A 138 -20.32 -11.30 1.34
N ALA A 139 -19.63 -12.42 1.18
CA ALA A 139 -19.42 -13.06 -0.12
C ALA A 139 -20.67 -13.85 -0.56
N ASP A 140 -20.97 -13.81 -1.86
CA ASP A 140 -22.08 -14.54 -2.51
C ASP A 140 -21.94 -16.07 -2.42
#